data_AF-A0A1J3CUT6-F1
#
_entry.id   AF-A0A1J3CUT6-F1
#
_cell.length_a   1.000
_cell.length_b   1.000
_cell.length_c   1.000
_cell.angle_alpha   90.00
_cell.angle_beta   90.00
_cell.angle_gamma   90.00
#
_symmetry.space_group_name_H-M   'P 1'
#
loop_
_entity.id
_entity.type
_entity.pdbx_description
1 polymer ?
#
loop_
_entity_poly.entity_id
_entity_poly.type
_entity_poly.pdbx_seq_one_letter_code
_entity_poly.pdbx_strand_id
1 'polypeptide(L)'
;TALAPLTVVCDGCYSNLRRSINDNNAEVLSYQVGYISKNCQLEDPENLNLIMSKPSFTMLYQISSTDVRCVLELFPGNIPSISNGEMATFLKNTIAPQVPLKLRKIFLKGIDEGAHIKAMPTKRMEANLSEKKGVIVL
;
A
#
# COMPACT_ATOMS: atom_id res chain seq x y z
N THR A 1 -22.81 20.97 -19.60
CA THR A 1 -21.77 20.17 -20.28
C THR A 1 -20.50 20.98 -20.39
N ALA A 2 -19.34 20.43 -20.04
CA ALA A 2 -18.05 21.07 -20.25
C ALA A 2 -17.42 20.54 -21.55
N LEU A 3 -16.79 21.42 -22.33
CA LEU A 3 -16.15 21.08 -23.61
C LEU A 3 -14.73 21.65 -23.62
N ALA A 4 -13.79 20.85 -24.09
CA ALA A 4 -12.40 21.24 -24.25
C ALA A 4 -11.78 20.49 -25.45
N PRO A 5 -10.79 21.09 -26.15
CA PRO A 5 -10.10 20.42 -27.25
C PRO A 5 -9.21 19.25 -26.79
N LEU A 6 -8.85 19.22 -25.51
CA LEU A 6 -8.05 18.16 -24.88
C LEU A 6 -8.57 17.86 -23.47
N THR A 7 -8.72 16.57 -23.16
CA THR A 7 -9.04 16.06 -21.82
C THR A 7 -7.85 15.26 -21.29
N VAL A 8 -7.35 15.60 -20.10
CA VAL A 8 -6.32 14.81 -19.42
C VAL A 8 -6.99 14.01 -18.29
N VAL A 9 -6.90 12.69 -18.36
CA VAL A 9 -7.46 11.74 -17.41
C VAL A 9 -6.36 11.32 -16.42
N CYS A 10 -6.52 11.70 -15.16
CA CYS A 10 -5.57 11.42 -14.06
C CYS A 10 -6.30 10.94 -12.78
N ASP A 11 -7.34 10.12 -12.93
CA ASP A 11 -8.17 9.61 -11.83
C ASP A 11 -7.57 8.38 -11.11
N GLY A 12 -6.31 8.06 -11.40
CA GLY A 12 -5.48 7.13 -10.64
C GLY A 12 -5.74 5.65 -10.93
N CYS A 13 -5.26 4.78 -10.04
CA CYS A 13 -5.19 3.33 -10.27
C CYS A 13 -6.56 2.64 -10.40
N TYR A 14 -7.64 3.28 -9.95
CA TYR A 14 -9.04 2.82 -10.07
C TYR A 14 -9.83 3.56 -11.16
N SER A 15 -9.15 4.16 -12.14
CA SER A 15 -9.77 4.95 -13.20
C SER A 15 -11.01 4.29 -13.81
N ASN A 16 -12.11 5.04 -13.83
CA ASN A 16 -13.35 4.62 -14.50
C ASN A 16 -13.31 4.94 -15.99
N LEU A 17 -12.61 6.02 -16.36
CA LEU A 17 -12.54 6.52 -17.72
C LEU A 17 -11.61 5.67 -18.60
N ARG A 18 -10.60 5.03 -17.99
CA ARG A 18 -9.62 4.20 -18.69
C ARG A 18 -10.25 3.12 -19.58
N ARG A 19 -11.27 2.40 -19.10
CA ARG A 19 -11.94 1.33 -19.88
C ARG A 19 -12.57 1.84 -21.19
N SER A 20 -12.90 3.13 -21.26
CA SER A 20 -13.47 3.74 -22.46
C SER A 20 -12.41 4.22 -23.48
N ILE A 21 -11.13 4.13 -23.10
CA ILE A 21 -9.98 4.66 -23.84
C ILE A 21 -9.08 3.51 -24.31
N ASN A 22 -8.92 2.46 -23.49
CA ASN A 22 -8.20 1.24 -23.82
C ASN A 22 -8.83 0.03 -23.12
N ASP A 23 -8.76 -1.14 -23.77
CA ASP A 23 -9.08 -2.42 -23.14
C ASP A 23 -7.91 -2.78 -22.23
N ASN A 24 -8.13 -2.78 -20.92
CA ASN A 24 -7.03 -2.76 -19.96
C ASN A 24 -7.29 -3.70 -18.79
N ASN A 25 -6.70 -4.89 -18.90
CA ASN A 25 -6.73 -5.95 -17.90
C ASN A 25 -5.62 -5.70 -16.86
N ALA A 26 -5.90 -4.82 -15.89
CA ALA A 26 -5.00 -4.64 -14.75
C ALA A 26 -4.98 -5.93 -13.91
N GLU A 27 -3.81 -6.55 -13.82
CA GLU A 27 -3.58 -7.76 -13.04
C GLU A 27 -3.25 -7.40 -11.58
N VAL A 28 -3.88 -8.06 -10.61
CA VAL A 28 -3.55 -7.90 -9.19
C VAL A 28 -2.47 -8.91 -8.81
N LEU A 29 -1.27 -8.43 -8.53
CA LEU A 29 -0.12 -9.29 -8.21
C LEU A 29 0.02 -9.59 -6.71
N SER A 30 -0.29 -8.60 -5.88
CA SER A 30 -0.14 -8.66 -4.43
C SER A 30 -1.04 -7.64 -3.75
N TYR A 31 -0.99 -7.58 -2.43
CA TYR A 31 -1.65 -6.57 -1.62
C TYR A 31 -0.66 -5.97 -0.63
N GLN A 32 -0.59 -4.64 -0.60
CA GLN A 32 0.07 -3.92 0.47
C GLN A 32 -0.90 -3.72 1.62
N VAL A 33 -0.54 -4.22 2.80
CA VAL A 33 -1.27 -3.98 4.04
C VAL A 33 -0.46 -3.00 4.87
N GLY A 34 -1.08 -1.94 5.36
CA GLY A 34 -0.35 -0.93 6.11
C GLY A 34 -1.18 -0.14 7.11
N TYR A 35 -0.48 0.44 8.06
CA TYR A 35 -1.00 1.28 9.14
C TYR A 35 0.06 2.30 9.55
N ILE A 36 -0.33 3.26 10.39
CA ILE A 36 0.56 4.30 10.90
C ILE A 36 0.69 4.13 12.41
N SER A 37 1.93 3.99 12.88
CA SER A 37 2.27 4.15 14.30
C SER A 37 2.52 5.63 14.55
N LYS A 38 1.69 6.24 15.42
CA LYS A 38 1.77 7.67 15.76
C LYS A 38 2.68 7.91 16.95
N ASN A 39 3.10 9.15 17.18
CA ASN A 39 3.90 9.58 18.33
C ASN A 39 5.17 8.72 18.53
N CYS A 40 5.87 8.41 17.44
CA CYS A 40 7.14 7.71 17.46
C CYS A 40 8.03 8.14 16.30
N GLN A 41 9.34 7.91 16.46
CA GLN A 41 10.34 8.21 15.44
C GLN A 41 11.28 7.02 15.29
N LEU A 42 11.73 6.79 14.06
CA LEU A 42 12.84 5.89 13.77
C LEU A 42 14.17 6.51 14.23
N GLU A 43 15.15 5.68 14.57
CA GLU A 43 16.53 6.14 14.86
C GLU A 43 17.13 6.87 13.64
N ASP A 44 16.84 6.36 12.44
CA ASP A 44 17.31 6.89 11.16
C ASP A 44 16.10 7.33 10.28
N PRO A 45 15.47 8.49 10.54
CA PRO A 45 14.20 8.88 9.91
C PRO A 45 14.29 9.11 8.40
N GLU A 46 15.47 9.41 7.88
CA GLU A 46 15.74 9.63 6.45
C GLU A 46 15.82 8.31 5.64
N ASN A 47 15.86 7.15 6.33
CA ASN A 47 16.08 5.85 5.70
C ASN A 47 14.82 4.96 5.72
N LEU A 48 14.55 4.32 4.58
CA LEU A 48 13.60 3.23 4.50
C LEU A 48 14.20 1.97 5.13
N ASN A 49 13.49 1.38 6.09
CA ASN A 49 13.83 0.07 6.64
C ASN A 49 13.06 -1.00 5.88
N LEU A 50 13.73 -1.75 5.00
CA LEU A 50 13.17 -2.90 4.29
C LEU A 50 13.63 -4.20 4.95
N ILE A 51 12.67 -5.00 5.42
CA ILE A 51 12.90 -6.27 6.11
C ILE A 51 12.41 -7.40 5.20
N MET A 52 13.30 -8.32 4.86
CA MET A 52 12.96 -9.54 4.12
C MET A 52 12.24 -10.51 5.07
N SER A 53 10.91 -10.43 5.10
CA SER A 53 10.03 -11.17 6.01
C SER A 53 9.09 -12.09 5.24
N LYS A 54 8.98 -13.36 5.61
CA LYS A 54 8.03 -14.28 4.96
C LYS A 54 6.59 -13.80 5.19
N PRO A 55 5.71 -13.81 4.17
CA PRO A 55 5.91 -14.41 2.84
C PRO A 55 6.59 -13.52 1.77
N SER A 56 6.75 -12.20 1.99
CA SER A 56 7.41 -11.28 1.04
C SER A 56 8.37 -10.32 1.76
N PHE A 57 7.91 -9.10 2.07
CA PHE A 57 8.69 -8.09 2.77
C PHE A 57 7.82 -7.23 3.69
N THR A 58 8.47 -6.59 4.66
CA THR A 58 7.91 -5.58 5.55
C THR A 58 8.75 -4.31 5.44
N MET A 59 8.12 -3.15 5.40
CA MET A 59 8.75 -1.84 5.33
C MET A 59 8.32 -0.95 6.49
N LEU A 60 9.28 -0.24 7.08
CA LEU A 60 9.03 0.85 7.99
C LEU A 60 9.76 2.10 7.51
N TYR A 61 9.07 3.23 7.44
CA TYR A 61 9.66 4.53 7.09
C TYR A 61 8.93 5.67 7.77
N GLN A 62 9.66 6.73 8.07
CA GLN A 62 9.12 7.95 8.66
C GLN A 62 8.32 8.72 7.60
N ILE A 63 7.13 9.20 7.95
CA ILE A 63 6.29 10.03 7.05
C ILE A 63 6.01 11.43 7.59
N SER A 64 6.33 11.68 8.86
CA SER A 64 6.27 12.98 9.51
C SER A 64 7.25 13.00 10.69
N SER A 65 7.43 14.12 11.38
CA SER A 65 8.23 14.14 12.61
C SER A 65 7.66 13.27 13.75
N THR A 66 6.46 12.72 13.63
CA THR A 66 5.83 11.93 14.72
C THR A 66 5.24 10.61 14.26
N ASP A 67 5.21 10.33 12.96
CA ASP A 67 4.49 9.19 12.42
C ASP A 67 5.40 8.28 11.59
N VAL A 68 5.34 7.00 11.90
CA VAL A 68 6.02 5.93 11.15
C VAL A 68 4.99 5.11 10.42
N ARG A 69 5.16 4.97 9.10
CA ARG A 69 4.37 4.06 8.29
C ARG A 69 4.94 2.65 8.40
N CYS A 70 4.08 1.69 8.72
CA CYS A 70 4.36 0.27 8.65
C CYS A 70 3.59 -0.33 7.48
N VAL A 71 4.26 -1.03 6.57
CA VAL A 71 3.64 -1.72 5.43
C VAL A 71 4.22 -3.12 5.32
N LEU A 72 3.42 -4.10 4.90
CA LEU A 72 3.88 -5.39 4.43
C LEU A 72 3.23 -5.73 3.11
N GLU A 73 3.85 -6.63 2.36
CA GLU A 73 3.28 -7.22 1.16
C GLU A 73 2.79 -8.64 1.43
N LEU A 74 1.58 -8.94 0.95
CA LEU A 74 0.98 -10.28 0.96
C LEU A 74 0.58 -10.70 -0.46
N PHE A 75 0.80 -11.96 -0.77
CA PHE A 75 0.33 -12.54 -2.03
C PHE A 75 -1.19 -12.82 -1.99
N PRO A 76 -1.87 -12.83 -3.16
CA PRO A 76 -3.28 -13.16 -3.24
C PRO A 76 -3.60 -14.53 -2.61
N GLY A 77 -4.79 -14.66 -2.01
CA GLY A 77 -5.26 -15.89 -1.37
C GLY A 77 -4.86 -16.07 0.09
N ASN A 78 -3.88 -15.30 0.60
CA ASN A 78 -3.41 -15.37 1.99
C ASN A 78 -3.58 -14.04 2.74
N ILE A 79 -4.75 -13.40 2.60
CA ILE A 79 -5.03 -12.10 3.23
C ILE A 79 -6.00 -12.31 4.38
N PRO A 80 -5.53 -12.20 5.64
CA PRO A 80 -6.41 -12.26 6.81
C PRO A 80 -7.47 -11.17 6.79
N SER A 81 -8.62 -11.42 7.42
CA SER A 81 -9.67 -10.41 7.50
C SER A 81 -9.28 -9.25 8.40
N ILE A 82 -9.50 -8.01 7.92
CA ILE A 82 -9.28 -6.79 8.72
C ILE A 82 -10.47 -6.56 9.67
N SER A 83 -11.70 -6.83 9.21
CA SER A 83 -12.92 -6.45 9.93
C SER A 83 -13.14 -7.24 11.22
N ASN A 84 -12.60 -8.46 11.31
CA ASN A 84 -12.72 -9.33 12.49
C ASN A 84 -11.44 -9.37 13.34
N GLY A 85 -10.41 -8.59 13.00
CA GLY A 85 -9.15 -8.52 13.74
C GLY A 85 -8.13 -9.63 13.45
N GLU A 86 -8.41 -10.58 12.55
CA GLU A 86 -7.43 -11.61 12.14
C GLU A 86 -6.15 -10.99 11.60
N MET A 87 -6.24 -9.89 10.84
CA MET A 87 -5.07 -9.17 10.35
C MET A 87 -4.20 -8.64 11.49
N ALA A 88 -4.79 -8.06 12.53
CA ALA A 88 -4.02 -7.58 13.68
C ALA A 88 -3.31 -8.74 14.39
N THR A 89 -4.00 -9.88 14.56
CA THR A 89 -3.43 -11.10 15.14
C THR A 89 -2.28 -11.64 14.29
N PHE A 90 -2.45 -11.68 12.97
CA PHE A 90 -1.40 -12.11 12.03
C PHE A 90 -0.17 -11.20 12.09
N LEU A 91 -0.38 -9.87 12.15
CA LEU A 91 0.72 -8.92 12.29
C LEU A 91 1.51 -9.13 13.58
N LYS A 92 0.83 -9.35 14.72
CA LYS A 92 1.48 -9.57 16.01
C LYS A 92 2.20 -10.92 16.10
N ASN A 93 1.56 -11.98 15.64
CA ASN A 93 2.03 -13.35 15.88
C ASN A 93 2.96 -13.87 14.78
N THR A 94 2.82 -13.39 13.55
CA THR A 94 3.58 -13.90 12.39
C THR A 94 4.60 -12.90 11.87
N ILE A 95 4.24 -11.62 11.77
CA ILE A 95 5.11 -10.61 11.16
C ILE A 95 6.05 -9.97 12.19
N ALA A 96 5.54 -9.52 13.34
CA ALA A 96 6.35 -8.85 14.36
C ALA A 96 7.59 -9.65 14.81
N PRO A 97 7.56 -10.99 14.97
CA PRO A 97 8.75 -11.77 15.31
C PRO A 97 9.87 -11.72 14.25
N GLN A 98 9.53 -11.41 12.99
CA GLN A 98 10.49 -11.27 11.89
C GLN A 98 11.04 -9.84 11.77
N VAL A 99 10.41 -8.85 12.42
CA VAL A 99 10.89 -7.46 12.46
C VAL A 99 12.04 -7.35 13.49
N PRO A 100 13.18 -6.70 13.16
CA PRO A 100 14.28 -6.48 14.08
C PRO A 100 13.83 -5.81 15.39
N LEU A 101 14.45 -6.19 16.51
CA LEU A 101 14.05 -5.73 17.85
C LEU A 101 13.93 -4.20 17.96
N LYS A 102 14.86 -3.46 17.36
CA LYS A 102 14.85 -1.99 17.33
C LYS A 102 13.57 -1.41 16.71
N LEU A 103 13.07 -2.02 15.64
CA LEU A 103 11.90 -1.58 14.89
C LEU A 103 10.59 -2.19 15.44
N ARG A 104 10.68 -3.36 16.08
CA ARG A 104 9.52 -4.14 16.54
C ARG A 104 8.67 -3.38 17.55
N LYS A 105 9.28 -2.58 18.43
CA LYS A 105 8.53 -1.75 19.39
C LYS A 105 7.61 -0.75 18.68
N ILE A 106 8.11 -0.08 17.65
CA ILE A 106 7.34 0.89 16.85
C ILE A 106 6.25 0.18 16.04
N PHE A 107 6.59 -0.98 15.46
CA PHE A 107 5.64 -1.82 14.74
C PHE A 107 4.46 -2.24 15.65
N LEU A 108 4.73 -2.85 16.80
CA LEU A 108 3.70 -3.32 17.73
C LEU A 108 2.86 -2.17 18.31
N LYS A 109 3.48 -1.02 18.63
CA LYS A 109 2.80 0.15 19.19
C LYS A 109 1.55 0.53 18.39
N GLY A 110 1.67 0.65 17.06
CA GLY A 110 0.53 1.03 16.22
C GLY A 110 -0.60 0.00 16.29
N ILE A 111 -0.28 -1.29 16.29
CA ILE A 111 -1.28 -2.36 16.36
C ILE A 111 -1.95 -2.40 17.74
N ASP A 112 -1.17 -2.25 18.81
CA ASP A 112 -1.67 -2.25 20.19
C ASP A 112 -2.54 -1.04 20.50
N GLU A 113 -2.25 0.12 19.89
CA GLU A 113 -3.05 1.34 19.98
C GLU A 113 -4.28 1.34 19.04
N GLY A 114 -4.53 0.23 18.33
CA GLY A 114 -5.70 0.10 17.45
C GLY A 114 -5.61 0.92 16.17
N ALA A 115 -4.42 1.08 15.59
CA ALA A 115 -4.24 1.79 14.33
C ALA A 115 -5.14 1.21 13.23
N HIS A 116 -5.70 2.10 12.40
CA HIS A 116 -6.52 1.70 11.28
C HIS A 116 -5.68 1.04 10.19
N ILE A 117 -5.77 -0.28 10.12
CA ILE A 117 -5.14 -1.10 9.08
C ILE A 117 -5.93 -0.96 7.77
N LYS A 118 -5.21 -0.75 6.67
CA LYS A 118 -5.76 -0.72 5.31
C LYS A 118 -5.02 -1.70 4.43
N ALA A 119 -5.74 -2.30 3.48
CA ALA A 119 -5.16 -3.11 2.41
C ALA A 119 -5.40 -2.43 1.07
N MET A 120 -4.38 -2.43 0.20
CA MET A 120 -4.45 -1.92 -1.15
C MET A 120 -3.86 -2.95 -2.12
N PRO A 121 -4.55 -3.31 -3.22
CA PRO A 121 -3.99 -4.17 -4.25
C PRO A 121 -2.83 -3.48 -4.98
N THR A 122 -1.72 -4.21 -5.12
CA THR A 122 -0.64 -3.87 -6.03
C THR A 122 -1.00 -4.41 -7.41
N LYS A 123 -1.24 -3.51 -8.36
CA LYS A 123 -1.66 -3.87 -9.71
C LYS A 123 -0.53 -3.65 -10.69
N ARG A 124 -0.36 -4.59 -11.63
CA ARG A 124 0.41 -4.37 -12.84
C ARG A 124 -0.53 -3.97 -13.96
N MET A 125 -0.10 -2.98 -14.71
CA MET A 125 -0.81 -2.50 -15.89
C MET A 125 0.25 -2.11 -16.91
N GLU A 126 0.16 -2.68 -18.11
CA GLU A 126 1.09 -2.34 -19.18
C GLU A 126 0.69 -1.01 -19.82
N ALA A 127 1.69 -0.24 -20.22
CA ALA A 127 1.48 1.00 -20.93
C ALA A 127 1.05 0.67 -22.37
N ASN A 128 -0.14 1.12 -22.76
CA ASN A 128 -0.66 0.97 -24.10
C ASN A 128 -0.92 2.35 -24.70
N LEU A 129 -0.46 2.57 -25.93
CA LEU A 129 -0.74 3.80 -26.66
C LEU A 129 -2.24 3.88 -26.96
N SER A 130 -2.87 5.00 -26.60
CA SER A 130 -4.25 5.27 -27.02
C SER A 130 -4.26 6.05 -28.33
N GLU A 131 -5.03 5.58 -29.31
CA GLU A 131 -5.27 6.28 -30.57
C GLU A 131 -6.42 7.30 -30.49
N LYS A 132 -7.07 7.42 -29.33
CA LYS A 132 -8.24 8.27 -29.16
C LYS A 132 -7.83 9.74 -29.16
N LYS A 133 -8.28 10.49 -30.16
CA LYS A 133 -8.00 11.93 -30.30
C LYS A 133 -8.63 12.75 -29.17
N GLY A 134 -7.96 13.82 -28.76
CA GLY A 134 -8.47 14.76 -27.76
C GLY A 134 -8.45 14.25 -26.32
N VAL A 135 -7.80 13.11 -26.04
CA VAL A 135 -7.63 12.58 -24.68
C VAL A 135 -6.20 12.09 -24.44
N ILE A 136 -5.71 12.31 -23.22
CA ILE A 136 -4.45 11.75 -22.70
C ILE A 136 -4.77 11.09 -21.36
N VAL A 137 -4.16 9.94 -21.07
CA VAL A 137 -4.26 9.26 -19.77
C VAL A 137 -2.87 9.27 -19.12
N LEU A 138 -2.78 9.73 -17.87
CA LEU A 138 -1.56 9.74 -17.07
C LEU A 138 -1.77 8.96 -15.76
#